data_AF-A0A1F5YEC3-F1
#
_entry.id   AF-A0A1F5YEC3-F1
#
_cell.length_a   1.000
_cell.length_b   1.000
_cell.length_c   1.000
_cell.angle_alpha   90.00
_cell.angle_beta   90.00
_cell.angle_gamma   90.00
#
_symmetry.space_group_name_H-M   'P 1'
#
loop_
_entity.id
_entity.type
_entity.pdbx_description
1 polymer ?
#
loop_
_entity_poly.entity_id
_entity_poly.type
_entity_poly.pdbx_seq_one_letter_code
_entity_poly.pdbx_strand_id
1 'polypeptide(L)'
;MTRELSRQLRLVVEFHRWSGSPEGVTEGETIYADQFSRLRGDSRELQRLCDSIAGYLKGRLPGEIETLLAAGRMYRRSADYHKAAEYFLKALEMVYREYGCG
;
A
#
# COMPACT_ATOMS: atom_id res chain seq x y z
N MET A 1 -2.93 8.41 12.48
CA MET A 1 -2.93 7.01 12.03
C MET A 1 -2.51 6.13 13.20
N THR A 2 -2.95 4.86 13.29
CA THR A 2 -2.42 3.98 14.36
C THR A 2 -0.96 3.63 14.08
N ARG A 3 -0.16 3.37 15.12
CA ARG A 3 1.26 2.99 14.96
C ARG A 3 1.45 1.81 14.00
N GLU A 4 0.57 0.82 14.08
CA GLU A 4 0.65 -0.36 13.20
C GLU A 4 0.32 -0.03 11.75
N LEU A 5 -0.74 0.76 11.47
CA LEU A 5 -1.06 1.17 10.10
C LEU A 5 0.04 2.05 9.50
N SER A 6 0.63 2.95 10.30
CA SER A 6 1.77 3.76 9.88
C SER A 6 2.98 2.89 9.53
N ARG A 7 3.25 1.87 10.35
CA ARG A 7 4.34 0.90 10.12
C ARG A 7 4.13 0.13 8.82
N GLN A 8 2.94 -0.44 8.62
CA GLN A 8 2.60 -1.19 7.40
C GLN A 8 2.68 -0.32 6.15
N LEU A 9 2.14 0.90 6.20
CA LEU A 9 2.19 1.87 5.11
C LEU A 9 3.64 2.19 4.73
N ARG A 10 4.48 2.50 5.71
CA ARG A 10 5.89 2.79 5.51
C ARG A 10 6.61 1.64 4.82
N LEU A 11 6.44 0.41 5.31
CA LEU A 11 7.07 -0.77 4.73
C LEU A 11 6.67 -0.99 3.27
N VAL A 12 5.37 -0.85 2.95
CA VAL A 12 4.88 -1.01 1.57
C VAL A 12 5.46 0.05 0.64
N VAL A 13 5.50 1.32 1.06
CA VAL A 13 6.02 2.41 0.23
C VAL A 13 7.54 2.33 0.07
N GLU A 14 8.28 2.05 1.14
CA GLU A 14 9.74 1.87 1.07
C GLU A 14 10.09 0.67 0.17
N PHE A 15 9.42 -0.47 0.34
CA PHE A 15 9.64 -1.63 -0.54
C PHE A 15 9.22 -1.39 -1.99
N HIS A 16 8.18 -0.59 -2.25
CA HIS A 16 7.78 -0.27 -3.62
C HIS A 16 8.80 0.65 -4.31
N ARG A 17 9.33 1.64 -3.60
CA ARG A 17 10.33 2.59 -4.13
C ARG A 17 11.67 1.93 -4.39
N TRP A 18 12.05 0.97 -3.54
CA TRP A 18 13.27 0.20 -3.68
C TRP A 18 12.92 -1.12 -4.34
N SER A 19 13.05 -1.22 -5.66
CA SER A 19 12.65 -2.37 -6.49
C SER A 19 13.34 -3.72 -6.17
N GLY A 20 14.01 -3.84 -5.02
CA GLY A 20 14.59 -5.05 -4.45
C GLY A 20 15.35 -4.68 -3.17
N SER A 21 14.82 -5.09 -2.02
CA SER A 21 15.40 -5.00 -0.67
C SER A 21 15.73 -3.60 -0.12
N PRO A 22 15.04 -3.13 0.93
CA PRO A 22 15.53 -2.03 1.75
C PRO A 22 16.76 -2.52 2.54
N GLU A 23 17.92 -1.89 2.32
CA GLU A 23 19.05 -2.02 3.25
C GLU A 23 18.58 -1.64 4.66
N GLY A 24 18.61 -2.60 5.59
CA GLY A 24 18.19 -2.40 6.98
C GLY A 24 17.04 -3.28 7.48
N VAL A 25 16.47 -4.17 6.66
CA VAL A 25 15.57 -5.24 7.15
C VAL A 25 16.40 -6.50 7.42
N THR A 26 17.27 -6.44 8.43
CA THR A 26 18.01 -7.60 8.93
C THR A 26 17.40 -8.07 10.24
N GLU A 27 17.15 -9.38 10.32
CA GLU A 27 16.64 -10.17 11.45
C GLU A 27 15.10 -10.34 11.54
N GLY A 28 14.59 -11.11 10.59
CA GLY A 28 13.27 -11.76 10.59
C GLY A 28 13.04 -12.59 9.31
N GLU A 29 14.14 -13.10 8.74
CA GLU A 29 14.31 -13.52 7.34
C GLU A 29 13.66 -14.88 7.06
N THR A 30 12.37 -14.88 6.76
CA THR A 30 11.70 -15.83 5.84
C THR A 30 10.22 -15.49 5.65
N ILE A 31 9.56 -14.96 6.69
CA ILE A 31 8.13 -14.61 6.62
C ILE A 31 7.90 -13.30 5.84
N TYR A 32 8.80 -12.32 6.01
CA TYR A 32 8.65 -11.00 5.39
C TYR A 32 8.99 -11.00 3.89
N ALA A 33 10.00 -11.74 3.44
CA ALA A 33 10.34 -11.84 2.02
C ALA A 33 9.28 -12.61 1.21
N ASP A 34 8.64 -13.62 1.82
CA ASP A 34 7.54 -14.39 1.20
C ASP A 34 6.24 -13.56 1.11
N GLN A 35 5.90 -12.79 2.16
CA GLN A 35 4.76 -11.87 2.15
C GLN A 35 4.91 -10.75 1.11
N PHE A 36 6.11 -10.20 0.95
CA PHE A 36 6.34 -9.10 -0.01
C PHE A 36 6.51 -9.56 -1.45
N SER A 37 6.98 -10.79 -1.69
CA SER A 37 6.90 -11.43 -3.01
C SER A 37 5.45 -11.63 -3.46
N ARG A 38 4.52 -11.82 -2.52
CA ARG A 38 3.06 -11.84 -2.79
C ARG A 38 2.47 -10.45 -3.02
N LEU A 39 2.95 -9.41 -2.33
CA LEU A 39 2.49 -8.02 -2.52
C LEU A 39 2.73 -7.47 -3.94
N ARG A 40 3.75 -7.96 -4.65
CA ARG A 40 3.99 -7.62 -6.07
C ARG A 40 2.91 -8.17 -7.01
N GLY A 41 2.15 -9.17 -6.58
CA GLY A 41 1.11 -9.83 -7.39
C GLY A 41 -0.31 -9.76 -6.82
N ASP A 42 -0.47 -9.47 -5.52
CA ASP A 42 -1.77 -9.55 -4.85
C ASP A 42 -2.37 -8.18 -4.55
N SER A 43 -3.03 -7.62 -5.58
CA SER A 43 -3.88 -6.43 -5.47
C SER A 43 -4.93 -6.51 -4.33
N ARG A 44 -5.22 -7.70 -3.80
CA ARG A 44 -6.12 -7.86 -2.65
C ARG A 44 -5.50 -7.35 -1.36
N GLU A 45 -4.23 -7.62 -1.11
CA GLU A 45 -3.56 -7.22 0.12
C GLU A 45 -3.35 -5.70 0.16
N LEU A 46 -2.89 -5.12 -0.95
CA LEU A 46 -2.81 -3.67 -1.14
C LEU A 46 -4.15 -2.99 -0.94
N GLN A 47 -5.23 -3.59 -1.48
CA GLN A 47 -6.56 -3.05 -1.26
C GLN A 47 -6.96 -3.10 0.23
N ARG A 48 -6.71 -4.19 0.96
CA ARG A 48 -7.08 -4.29 2.38
C ARG A 48 -6.41 -3.21 3.22
N LEU A 49 -5.13 -2.94 2.94
CA LEU A 49 -4.39 -1.85 3.59
C LEU A 49 -5.01 -0.49 3.25
N CYS A 50 -5.31 -0.25 1.97
CA CYS A 50 -6.00 0.96 1.53
C CYS A 50 -7.36 1.15 2.22
N ASP A 51 -8.18 0.10 2.30
CA ASP A 51 -9.51 0.16 2.91
C ASP A 51 -9.39 0.43 4.44
N SER A 52 -8.37 -0.13 5.10
CA SER A 52 -8.08 0.13 6.52
C SER A 52 -7.66 1.57 6.78
N ILE A 53 -6.77 2.11 5.94
CA ILE A 53 -6.32 3.51 6.00
C ILE A 53 -7.48 4.46 5.70
N ALA A 54 -8.27 4.18 4.67
CA ALA A 54 -9.45 4.98 4.32
C ALA A 54 -10.49 4.97 5.44
N GLY A 55 -10.71 3.81 6.08
CA GLY A 55 -11.56 3.70 7.27
C GLY A 55 -11.04 4.53 8.44
N TYR A 56 -9.73 4.55 8.68
CA TYR A 56 -9.12 5.38 9.71
C TYR A 56 -9.23 6.88 9.38
N LEU A 57 -9.02 7.25 8.12
CA LEU A 57 -9.00 8.65 7.68
C LEU A 57 -10.39 9.21 7.38
N LYS A 58 -11.42 8.37 7.21
CA LYS A 58 -12.86 8.67 7.01
C LYS A 58 -13.19 10.14 6.72
N GLY A 59 -13.26 10.49 5.44
CA GLY A 59 -13.62 11.84 4.96
C GLY A 59 -12.50 12.87 5.04
N ARG A 60 -11.30 12.48 5.50
CA ARG A 60 -10.10 13.33 5.48
C ARG A 60 -9.18 13.04 4.29
N LEU A 61 -9.44 11.97 3.53
CA LEU A 61 -8.63 11.65 2.37
C LEU A 61 -8.79 12.72 1.29
N PRO A 62 -7.70 13.24 0.70
CA PRO A 62 -7.78 14.04 -0.50
C PRO A 62 -8.51 13.30 -1.62
N GLY A 63 -9.32 14.00 -2.40
CA GLY A 63 -10.12 13.39 -3.48
C GLY A 63 -9.27 12.68 -4.54
N GLU A 64 -8.02 13.11 -4.72
CA GLU A 64 -7.06 12.41 -5.58
C GLU A 64 -6.74 11.00 -5.08
N ILE A 65 -6.55 10.83 -3.76
CA ILE A 65 -6.32 9.52 -3.16
C ILE A 65 -7.57 8.65 -3.32
N GLU A 66 -8.76 9.19 -3.07
CA GLU A 66 -10.01 8.46 -3.26
C GLU A 66 -10.21 8.00 -4.71
N THR A 67 -9.80 8.83 -5.67
CA THR A 67 -9.86 8.52 -7.11
C THR A 67 -8.92 7.37 -7.47
N LEU A 68 -7.68 7.38 -6.95
CA LEU A 68 -6.73 6.28 -7.16
C LEU A 68 -7.24 4.97 -6.56
N LEU A 69 -7.84 5.02 -5.36
CA LEU A 69 -8.46 3.86 -4.73
C LEU A 69 -9.64 3.31 -5.55
N ALA A 70 -10.46 4.19 -6.11
CA ALA A 70 -11.56 3.81 -6.98
C ALA A 70 -11.06 3.14 -8.27
N ALA A 71 -10.02 3.70 -8.91
CA ALA A 71 -9.40 3.13 -10.10
C ALA A 71 -8.81 1.74 -9.81
N GLY A 72 -8.06 1.57 -8.71
CA GLY A 72 -7.54 0.27 -8.28
C GLY A 72 -8.65 -0.78 -8.11
N ARG A 73 -9.77 -0.41 -7.47
CA ARG A 73 -10.95 -1.28 -7.33
C ARG A 73 -11.59 -1.64 -8.67
N MET A 74 -11.61 -0.73 -9.65
CA MET A 74 -12.14 -1.01 -10.99
C MET A 74 -11.27 -2.01 -11.75
N TYR A 75 -9.95 -1.83 -11.77
CA TYR A 75 -9.04 -2.76 -12.41
C TYR A 75 -9.08 -4.14 -11.76
N ARG A 76 -9.17 -4.19 -10.43
CA ARG A 76 -9.32 -5.46 -9.71
C ARG A 76 -10.61 -6.18 -10.07
N ARG A 77 -11.73 -5.45 -10.22
CA ARG A 77 -13.01 -6.01 -10.69
C ARG A 77 -12.94 -6.50 -12.13
N SER A 78 -12.06 -5.91 -12.94
CA SER A 78 -11.80 -6.31 -14.32
C SER A 78 -10.74 -7.42 -14.44
N ALA A 79 -10.33 -8.01 -13.32
CA ALA A 79 -9.26 -9.01 -13.22
C ALA A 79 -7.86 -8.53 -13.70
N ASP A 80 -7.68 -7.23 -13.91
CA ASP A 80 -6.37 -6.63 -14.18
C ASP A 80 -5.66 -6.32 -12.86
N TYR A 81 -5.12 -7.37 -12.25
CA TYR A 81 -4.54 -7.28 -10.91
C TYR A 81 -3.23 -6.50 -10.88
N HIS A 82 -2.45 -6.55 -11.96
CA HIS A 82 -1.21 -5.78 -12.07
C HIS A 82 -1.52 -4.29 -12.02
N LYS A 83 -2.44 -3.83 -12.86
CA LYS A 83 -2.84 -2.44 -12.91
C LYS A 83 -3.54 -2.01 -11.62
N ALA A 84 -4.37 -2.88 -11.04
CA ALA A 84 -4.97 -2.61 -9.74
C ALA A 84 -3.91 -2.35 -8.66
N ALA A 85 -2.88 -3.19 -8.59
CA ALA A 85 -1.77 -3.03 -7.65
C ALA A 85 -1.04 -1.69 -7.85
N GLU A 86 -0.77 -1.29 -9.10
CA GLU A 86 -0.16 0.01 -9.39
C GLU A 86 -0.97 1.20 -8.84
N TYR A 87 -2.29 1.20 -9.03
CA TYR A 87 -3.14 2.27 -8.52
C TYR A 87 -3.24 2.29 -7.00
N PHE A 88 -3.31 1.12 -6.36
CA PHE A 88 -3.28 1.05 -4.90
C PHE A 88 -1.94 1.54 -4.32
N LEU A 89 -0.82 1.17 -4.96
CA LEU A 89 0.50 1.63 -4.54
C LEU A 89 0.63 3.16 -4.65
N LYS A 90 0.20 3.75 -5.77
CA LYS A 90 0.16 5.22 -5.93
C LYS A 90 -0.65 5.90 -4.84
N ALA A 91 -1.82 5.35 -4.50
CA ALA A 91 -2.64 5.89 -3.42
C ALA A 91 -1.91 5.83 -2.07
N LEU A 92 -1.28 4.70 -1.74
CA LEU A 92 -0.50 4.53 -0.52
C LEU A 92 0.71 5.48 -0.46
N GLU A 93 1.42 5.69 -1.57
CA GLU A 93 2.51 6.65 -1.62
C GLU A 93 2.06 8.08 -1.30
N MET A 94 0.89 8.49 -1.81
CA MET A 94 0.31 9.78 -1.49
C MET A 94 -0.10 9.88 -0.03
N VAL A 95 -0.78 8.86 0.51
CA VAL A 95 -1.11 8.82 1.95
C VAL A 95 0.15 8.93 2.79
N TYR A 96 1.22 8.24 2.41
CA TYR A 96 2.48 8.28 3.16
C TYR A 96 3.12 9.68 3.11
N ARG A 97 3.04 10.40 1.99
CA ARG A 97 3.52 11.78 1.90
C ARG A 97 2.69 12.76 2.75
N GLU A 98 1.37 12.61 2.74
CA GLU A 98 0.43 13.50 3.44
C GLU A 98 0.34 13.25 4.96
N TYR A 99 0.45 11.98 5.38
CA TYR A 99 0.17 11.56 6.77
C TYR A 99 1.29 10.73 7.42
N GLY A 100 2.33 10.36 6.67
CA GLY A 100 3.42 9.50 7.13
C GLY A 100 4.61 10.25 7.74
N CYS A 101 4.65 11.58 7.65
CA CYS A 101 5.63 12.42 8.32
C CYS A 101 5.11 12.85 9.70
N GLY A 102 5.21 11.96 10.69
CA GLY A 102 4.90 12.21 12.10
C GLY A 102 5.60 11.24 13.02
#